data_AF-A0A327J7A8-F1
#
_entry.id   AF-A0A327J7A8-F1
#
_cell.length_a   1.000
_cell.length_b   1.000
_cell.length_c   1.000
_cell.angle_alpha   90.00
_cell.angle_beta   90.00
_cell.angle_gamma   90.00
#
_symmetry.space_group_name_H-M   'P 1'
#
loop_
_entity.id
_entity.type
_entity.pdbx_description
1 polymer ?
#
loop_
_entity_poly.entity_id
_entity_poly.type
_entity_poly.pdbx_seq_one_letter_code
_entity_poly.pdbx_strand_id
1 'polypeptide(L)'
;MNSINNNVNFTARLKFNNINRNLGCWKEVSKELPLKTKEYPHDILTLSSCPEGLDVAAINTKNNADALVTILSEGYEKLMQMNNDKIIHKFKKMLSIFEYRDKEFEKATKATDELRKNNNSKTIEKAIDDIWDTAVDKVQMHKDNTIAGDEILESAKFYI
;
A
#
# COMPACT_ATOMS: atom_id res chain seq x y z
N MET A 1 15.97 24.94 29.68
CA MET A 1 15.75 24.65 28.25
C MET A 1 15.88 23.15 28.07
N ASN A 2 14.76 22.42 27.99
CA ASN A 2 14.79 20.99 27.68
C ASN A 2 14.79 20.83 26.17
N SER A 3 15.95 20.50 25.61
CA SER A 3 16.06 20.00 24.24
C SER A 3 15.43 18.62 24.18
N ILE A 4 14.14 18.56 23.84
CA ILE A 4 13.53 17.31 23.39
C ILE A 4 14.24 16.96 22.08
N ASN A 5 15.13 15.99 22.16
CA ASN A 5 15.83 15.42 21.03
C ASN A 5 14.79 14.66 20.18
N ASN A 6 14.17 15.36 19.23
CA ASN A 6 13.22 14.82 18.26
C ASN A 6 13.95 13.96 17.23
N ASN A 7 14.54 12.85 17.68
CA ASN A 7 14.95 11.76 16.80
C ASN A 7 13.70 10.92 16.50
N VAL A 8 12.77 11.52 15.73
CA VAL A 8 11.50 10.89 15.38
C VAL A 8 11.78 9.90 14.26
N ASN A 9 12.05 8.65 14.63
CA ASN A 9 12.11 7.55 13.67
C ASN A 9 10.79 7.51 12.88
N PHE A 10 10.91 7.66 11.57
CA PHE A 10 9.80 7.69 10.62
C PHE A 10 9.02 6.36 10.71
N THR A 11 7.69 6.46 10.79
CA THR A 11 6.73 5.35 10.94
C THR A 11 5.53 5.67 10.04
N ALA A 12 4.80 4.66 9.55
CA ALA A 12 3.73 4.90 8.57
C ALA A 12 2.69 5.91 9.08
N ARG A 13 2.37 6.94 8.29
CA ARG A 13 1.47 8.04 8.69
C ARG A 13 0.12 7.93 7.99
N LEU A 14 -0.96 8.36 8.65
CA LEU A 14 -2.29 8.46 8.06
C LEU A 14 -2.68 9.93 7.86
N LYS A 15 -2.93 10.32 6.61
CA LYS A 15 -3.47 11.64 6.24
C LYS A 15 -4.92 11.53 5.82
N PHE A 16 -5.68 12.61 5.96
CA PHE A 16 -7.08 12.68 5.57
C PHE A 16 -7.25 13.71 4.45
N ASN A 17 -7.92 13.33 3.37
CA ASN A 17 -8.34 14.24 2.31
C ASN A 17 -9.84 14.06 2.09
N ASN A 18 -10.64 15.11 2.28
CA ASN A 18 -12.10 15.05 2.13
C ASN A 18 -12.79 13.91 2.93
N ILE A 19 -12.24 13.54 4.10
CA ILE A 19 -12.90 12.64 5.05
C ILE A 19 -13.72 13.49 6.01
N ASN A 20 -15.04 13.32 5.96
CA ASN A 20 -16.03 14.06 6.74
C ASN A 20 -16.93 13.13 7.56
N ARG A 21 -16.81 11.81 7.40
CA ARG A 21 -17.47 10.78 8.21
C ARG A 21 -16.49 10.10 9.17
N ASN A 22 -16.98 9.67 10.34
CA ASN A 22 -16.26 8.87 11.33
C ASN A 22 -14.90 9.45 11.77
N LEU A 23 -14.77 10.78 11.78
CA LEU A 23 -13.53 11.50 12.11
C LEU A 23 -12.93 11.10 13.46
N GLY A 24 -13.75 10.76 14.46
CA GLY A 24 -13.28 10.30 15.76
C GLY A 24 -12.49 8.98 15.65
N CYS A 25 -13.07 7.98 14.98
CA CYS A 25 -12.40 6.70 14.72
C CYS A 25 -11.08 6.92 13.96
N TRP A 26 -11.11 7.71 12.89
CA TRP A 26 -9.93 7.96 12.08
C TRP A 26 -8.80 8.66 12.81
N LYS A 27 -9.12 9.62 13.69
CA LYS A 27 -8.14 10.28 14.55
C LYS A 27 -7.46 9.29 15.49
N GLU A 28 -8.21 8.38 16.11
CA GLU A 28 -7.61 7.37 16.98
C GLU A 28 -6.76 6.36 16.19
N VAL A 29 -7.27 5.86 15.05
CA VAL A 29 -6.50 5.00 14.14
C VAL A 29 -5.21 5.68 13.69
N SER A 30 -5.22 6.99 13.38
CA SER A 30 -4.01 7.72 12.98
C SER A 30 -2.94 7.85 14.06
N LYS A 31 -3.33 7.83 15.35
CA LYS A 31 -2.39 7.84 16.47
C LYS A 31 -1.78 6.47 16.70
N GLU A 32 -2.57 5.41 16.53
CA GLU A 32 -2.16 4.04 16.81
C GLU A 32 -1.40 3.37 15.65
N LEU A 33 -1.75 3.71 14.41
CA LEU A 33 -1.18 3.12 13.20
C LEU A 33 0.36 3.15 13.22
N PRO A 34 1.04 4.31 13.43
CA PRO A 34 2.50 4.37 13.37
C PRO A 34 3.19 3.50 14.42
N LEU A 35 2.53 3.25 15.56
CA LEU A 35 3.05 2.39 16.62
C LEU A 35 3.01 0.90 16.24
N LYS A 36 2.06 0.53 15.37
CA LYS A 36 1.77 -0.85 14.96
C LYS A 36 2.31 -1.19 13.56
N THR A 37 2.90 -0.22 12.86
CA THR A 37 3.48 -0.36 11.51
C THR A 37 4.91 0.18 11.45
N LYS A 38 5.72 -0.11 12.47
CA LYS A 38 7.11 0.39 12.56
C LYS A 38 8.01 -0.17 11.46
N GLU A 39 7.66 -1.33 10.93
CA GLU A 39 8.32 -2.01 9.82
C GLU A 39 8.11 -1.30 8.46
N TYR A 40 7.17 -0.35 8.37
CA TYR A 40 6.88 0.46 7.17
C TYR A 40 7.23 1.95 7.41
N PRO A 41 8.51 2.29 7.66
CA PRO A 41 8.90 3.62 8.14
C PRO A 41 8.76 4.74 7.10
N HIS A 42 8.70 4.39 5.82
CA HIS A 42 8.70 5.34 4.71
C HIS A 42 7.32 5.55 4.07
N ASP A 43 6.32 4.78 4.50
CA ASP A 43 5.00 4.78 3.90
C ASP A 43 4.09 5.88 4.47
N ILE A 44 3.37 6.57 3.60
CA ILE A 44 2.33 7.52 3.98
C ILE A 44 1.01 7.04 3.36
N LEU A 45 0.08 6.64 4.21
CA LEU A 45 -1.29 6.34 3.82
C LEU A 45 -2.12 7.64 3.81
N THR A 46 -2.91 7.84 2.77
CA THR A 46 -3.87 8.93 2.66
C THR A 46 -5.25 8.35 2.41
N LEU A 47 -6.20 8.68 3.28
CA LEU A 47 -7.59 8.29 3.15
C LEU A 47 -8.38 9.37 2.43
N SER A 48 -9.15 8.98 1.42
CA SER A 48 -10.07 9.87 0.73
C SER A 48 -11.44 9.23 0.56
N SER A 49 -12.51 9.93 0.89
CA SER A 49 -13.86 9.47 0.55
C SER A 49 -14.03 9.52 -0.96
N CYS A 50 -14.61 8.47 -1.54
CA CYS A 50 -14.98 8.45 -2.96
C CYS A 50 -16.42 7.93 -3.13
N PRO A 51 -17.07 8.15 -4.29
CA PRO A 51 -18.45 7.67 -4.50
C PRO A 51 -18.62 6.16 -4.32
N GLU A 52 -17.57 5.39 -4.57
CA GLU A 52 -17.58 3.92 -4.44
C GLU A 52 -17.31 3.43 -3.02
N GLY A 53 -16.79 4.28 -2.13
CA GLY A 53 -16.45 3.94 -0.74
C GLY A 53 -15.28 4.77 -0.19
N LEU A 54 -14.15 4.13 0.06
CA LEU A 54 -12.96 4.73 0.65
C LEU A 54 -11.72 4.39 -0.17
N ASP A 55 -11.04 5.41 -0.66
CA ASP A 55 -9.72 5.28 -1.26
C ASP A 55 -8.64 5.33 -0.18
N VAL A 56 -7.73 4.37 -0.25
CA VAL A 56 -6.50 4.27 0.54
C VAL A 56 -5.33 4.37 -0.41
N ALA A 57 -4.76 5.57 -0.52
CA ALA A 57 -3.54 5.80 -1.29
C ALA A 57 -2.33 5.59 -0.38
N ALA A 58 -1.27 4.95 -0.87
CA ALA A 58 0.01 4.84 -0.20
C ALA A 58 1.09 5.52 -1.04
N ILE A 59 2.01 6.24 -0.39
CA ILE A 59 3.24 6.74 -1.01
C ILE A 59 4.41 6.31 -0.16
N ASN A 60 5.32 5.54 -0.76
CA ASN A 60 6.60 5.21 -0.16
C ASN A 60 7.61 6.32 -0.46
N THR A 61 7.94 7.09 0.58
CA THR A 61 8.81 8.28 0.46
C THR A 61 10.27 7.98 0.13
N LYS A 62 10.71 6.71 0.20
CA LYS A 62 12.08 6.33 -0.12
C LYS A 62 12.30 6.18 -1.62
N ASN A 63 11.32 5.64 -2.33
CA ASN A 63 11.39 5.31 -3.76
C ASN A 63 10.32 6.02 -4.60
N ASN A 64 9.45 6.83 -3.97
CA ASN A 64 8.28 7.50 -4.57
C ASN A 64 7.27 6.54 -5.22
N ALA A 65 7.28 5.26 -4.84
CA ALA A 65 6.27 4.33 -5.32
C ALA A 65 4.92 4.67 -4.70
N ASP A 66 3.89 4.72 -5.54
CA ASP A 66 2.52 5.00 -5.15
C ASP A 66 1.63 3.78 -5.33
N ALA A 67 0.65 3.61 -4.46
CA ALA A 67 -0.34 2.54 -4.55
C ALA A 67 -1.73 3.09 -4.25
N LEU A 68 -2.76 2.47 -4.82
CA LEU A 68 -4.14 2.80 -4.54
C LEU A 68 -4.94 1.53 -4.29
N VAL A 69 -5.81 1.60 -3.29
CA VAL A 69 -6.84 0.59 -3.03
C VAL A 69 -8.15 1.32 -2.77
N THR A 70 -9.22 0.90 -3.43
CA THR A 70 -10.58 1.36 -3.11
C THR A 70 -11.30 0.28 -2.32
N ILE A 71 -11.56 0.55 -1.04
CA ILE A 71 -12.49 -0.24 -0.22
C ILE A 71 -13.90 0.16 -0.63
N LEU A 72 -14.66 -0.78 -1.19
CA LEU A 72 -16.03 -0.54 -1.65
C LEU A 72 -16.98 -0.23 -0.48
N SER A 73 -18.10 0.41 -0.79
CA SER A 73 -19.05 0.94 0.19
C SER A 73 -19.48 -0.08 1.25
N GLU A 74 -19.80 -1.32 0.85
CA GLU A 74 -20.14 -2.38 1.82
C GLU A 74 -18.97 -2.69 2.76
N GLY A 75 -17.76 -2.82 2.21
CA GLY A 75 -16.54 -3.02 2.98
C GLY A 75 -16.23 -1.82 3.90
N TYR A 76 -16.49 -0.59 3.45
CA TYR A 76 -16.29 0.62 4.24
C TYR A 76 -17.25 0.68 5.43
N GLU A 77 -18.53 0.38 5.24
CA GLU A 77 -19.50 0.31 6.33
C GLU A 77 -19.10 -0.77 7.36
N LYS A 78 -18.66 -1.95 6.91
CA LYS A 78 -18.11 -3.00 7.79
C LYS A 78 -16.86 -2.51 8.54
N LEU A 79 -15.95 -1.81 7.86
CA LEU A 79 -14.73 -1.26 8.44
C LEU A 79 -15.04 -0.28 9.58
N MET A 80 -16.07 0.55 9.43
CA MET A 80 -16.47 1.55 10.43
C MET A 80 -17.14 0.97 11.67
N GLN A 81 -17.58 -0.29 11.61
CA GLN A 81 -18.10 -1.03 12.77
C GLN A 81 -17.00 -1.80 13.52
N MET A 82 -15.77 -1.82 13.00
CA MET A 82 -14.64 -2.49 13.62
C MET A 82 -13.96 -1.62 14.68
N ASN A 83 -13.25 -2.26 15.60
CA ASN A 83 -12.33 -1.56 16.50
C ASN A 83 -11.05 -1.14 15.76
N ASN A 84 -10.32 -0.19 16.34
CA ASN A 84 -9.10 0.35 15.75
C ASN A 84 -8.07 -0.73 15.40
N ASP A 85 -7.90 -1.74 16.25
CA ASP A 85 -6.97 -2.85 16.01
C ASP A 85 -7.25 -3.59 14.70
N LYS A 86 -8.52 -3.92 14.47
CA LYS A 86 -8.96 -4.61 13.25
C LYS A 86 -8.79 -3.72 12.03
N ILE A 87 -9.10 -2.43 12.11
CA ILE A 87 -8.89 -1.46 11.03
C ILE A 87 -7.40 -1.38 10.68
N ILE A 88 -6.55 -1.20 11.69
CA ILE A 88 -5.10 -1.13 11.53
C ILE A 88 -4.58 -2.42 10.91
N HIS A 89 -5.08 -3.58 11.32
CA HIS A 89 -4.70 -4.86 10.72
C HIS A 89 -5.00 -4.91 9.20
N LYS A 90 -6.10 -4.31 8.72
CA LYS A 90 -6.35 -4.18 7.28
C LYS A 90 -5.29 -3.31 6.59
N PHE A 91 -4.95 -2.18 7.19
CA PHE A 91 -3.88 -1.32 6.68
C PHE A 91 -2.51 -2.02 6.67
N LYS A 92 -2.21 -2.87 7.66
CA LYS A 92 -0.99 -3.70 7.66
C LYS A 92 -0.96 -4.66 6.47
N LYS A 93 -2.08 -5.32 6.17
CA LYS A 93 -2.20 -6.20 4.99
C LYS A 93 -1.95 -5.42 3.70
N MET A 94 -2.57 -4.25 3.54
CA MET A 94 -2.35 -3.38 2.38
C MET A 94 -0.86 -2.97 2.25
N LEU A 95 -0.24 -2.50 3.33
CA LEU A 95 1.18 -2.13 3.36
C LEU A 95 2.11 -3.30 2.99
N SER A 96 1.82 -4.51 3.48
CA SER A 96 2.57 -5.72 3.09
C SER A 96 2.51 -5.98 1.58
N ILE A 97 1.33 -5.80 0.98
CA ILE A 97 1.13 -5.99 -0.47
C ILE A 97 1.92 -4.93 -1.25
N PHE A 98 1.85 -3.66 -0.83
CA PHE A 98 2.58 -2.57 -1.48
C PHE A 98 4.10 -2.76 -1.38
N GLU A 99 4.61 -3.13 -0.20
CA GLU A 99 6.04 -3.41 -0.01
C GLU A 99 6.52 -4.56 -0.91
N TYR A 100 5.73 -5.63 -1.03
CA TYR A 100 6.05 -6.75 -1.90
C TYR A 100 6.04 -6.34 -3.38
N ARG A 101 5.02 -5.58 -3.81
CA ARG A 101 4.93 -5.03 -5.16
C ARG A 101 6.13 -4.18 -5.51
N ASP A 102 6.47 -3.21 -4.66
CA ASP A 102 7.60 -2.31 -4.89
C ASP A 102 8.91 -3.09 -5.06
N LYS A 103 9.12 -4.15 -4.27
CA LYS A 103 10.29 -5.03 -4.37
C LYS A 103 10.34 -5.80 -5.69
N GLU A 104 9.24 -6.39 -6.13
CA GLU A 104 9.23 -7.14 -7.39
C GLU A 104 9.34 -6.20 -8.60
N PHE A 105 8.71 -5.02 -8.56
CA PHE A 105 8.82 -4.03 -9.63
C PHE A 105 10.22 -3.40 -9.71
N GLU A 106 10.90 -3.19 -8.58
CA GLU A 106 12.30 -2.77 -8.58
C GLU A 106 13.20 -3.83 -9.23
N LYS A 107 12.96 -5.12 -8.96
CA LYS A 107 13.70 -6.23 -9.60
C LYS A 107 13.46 -6.28 -11.10
N ALA A 108 12.19 -6.18 -11.52
CA ALA A 108 11.82 -6.15 -12.94
C ALA A 108 12.47 -4.97 -13.66
N THR A 109 12.44 -3.77 -13.07
CA THR A 109 13.10 -2.58 -13.61
C THR A 109 14.60 -2.80 -13.80
N LYS A 110 15.30 -3.31 -12.78
CA LYS A 110 16.75 -3.59 -12.90
C LYS A 110 17.06 -4.62 -14.00
N ALA A 111 16.30 -5.71 -14.05
CA ALA A 111 16.51 -6.76 -15.06
C ALA A 111 16.26 -6.24 -16.49
N THR A 112 15.21 -5.45 -16.68
CA THR A 112 14.90 -4.86 -18.00
C THR A 112 15.92 -3.81 -18.42
N ASP A 113 16.42 -2.99 -17.50
CA ASP A 113 17.50 -2.03 -17.76
C ASP A 113 18.81 -2.72 -18.13
N GLU A 114 19.17 -3.82 -17.44
CA GLU A 114 20.35 -4.63 -17.77
C GLU A 114 20.21 -5.28 -19.14
N LEU A 115 19.04 -5.83 -19.47
CA LEU A 115 18.78 -6.38 -20.80
C LEU A 115 18.91 -5.35 -21.91
N ARG A 116 18.37 -4.14 -21.71
CA ARG A 116 18.47 -3.02 -22.64
C ARG A 116 19.91 -2.55 -22.83
N LYS A 117 20.70 -2.50 -21.75
CA LYS A 117 22.12 -2.10 -21.82
C LYS A 117 22.99 -3.12 -22.56
N ASN A 118 22.69 -4.40 -22.40
CA ASN A 118 23.51 -5.49 -22.93
C ASN A 118 23.09 -5.95 -24.34
N ASN A 119 21.94 -5.49 -24.85
CA ASN A 119 21.41 -5.92 -26.15
C ASN A 119 20.89 -4.73 -26.97
N ASN A 120 21.50 -4.48 -28.13
CA ASN A 120 21.05 -3.45 -29.09
C ASN A 120 20.00 -3.97 -30.10
N SER A 121 19.34 -5.08 -29.78
CA SER A 121 18.45 -5.80 -30.70
C SER A 121 16.99 -5.47 -30.42
N LYS A 122 16.18 -5.26 -31.48
CA LYS A 122 14.71 -5.12 -31.40
C LYS A 122 13.98 -6.37 -30.88
N THR A 123 14.72 -7.42 -30.54
CA THR A 123 14.18 -8.74 -30.17
C THR A 123 14.06 -8.93 -28.65
N ILE A 124 14.42 -7.93 -27.85
CA ILE A 124 14.36 -8.01 -26.38
C ILE A 124 13.00 -7.69 -25.78
N GLU A 125 12.07 -7.11 -26.55
CA GLU A 125 10.75 -6.68 -26.04
C GLU A 125 9.99 -7.85 -25.40
N LYS A 126 9.95 -9.01 -26.05
CA LYS A 126 9.32 -10.20 -25.47
C LYS A 126 9.94 -10.60 -24.12
N ALA A 127 11.26 -10.53 -23.99
CA ALA A 127 11.93 -10.85 -22.74
C ALA A 127 11.63 -9.82 -21.64
N ILE A 128 11.44 -8.55 -22.02
CA ILE A 128 11.00 -7.48 -21.11
C ILE A 128 9.56 -7.74 -20.65
N ASP A 129 8.66 -8.08 -21.57
CA ASP A 129 7.28 -8.43 -21.27
C ASP A 129 7.21 -9.63 -20.31
N ASP A 130 7.92 -10.72 -20.61
CA ASP A 130 7.97 -11.93 -19.76
C ASP A 130 8.46 -11.62 -18.32
N ILE A 131 9.39 -10.66 -18.16
CA ILE A 131 9.88 -10.21 -16.84
C ILE A 131 8.78 -9.47 -16.07
N TRP A 132 8.07 -8.56 -16.74
CA TRP A 132 6.99 -7.79 -16.12
C TRP A 132 5.79 -8.67 -15.79
N ASP A 133 5.38 -9.57 -16.68
CA ASP A 133 4.30 -10.54 -16.44
C ASP A 133 4.63 -11.39 -15.21
N THR A 134 5.85 -11.91 -15.12
CA THR A 134 6.30 -12.67 -13.95
C THR A 134 6.24 -11.85 -12.65
N ALA A 135 6.60 -10.56 -12.71
CA ALA A 135 6.54 -9.69 -11.53
C ALA A 135 5.09 -9.44 -11.10
N VAL A 136 4.20 -9.12 -12.06
CA VAL A 136 2.77 -8.91 -11.81
C VAL A 136 2.13 -10.16 -11.22
N ASP A 137 2.39 -11.34 -11.80
CA ASP A 137 1.84 -12.61 -11.32
C ASP A 137 2.22 -12.91 -9.86
N LYS A 138 3.49 -12.68 -9.50
CA LYS A 138 3.94 -12.84 -8.11
C LYS A 138 3.23 -11.88 -7.16
N VAL A 139 3.06 -10.63 -7.57
CA VAL A 139 2.37 -9.61 -6.76
C VAL A 139 0.91 -9.98 -6.59
N GLN A 140 0.24 -10.41 -7.65
CA GLN A 140 -1.15 -10.86 -7.62
C GLN A 140 -1.32 -12.08 -6.69
N MET A 141 -0.44 -13.08 -6.81
CA MET A 141 -0.45 -14.25 -5.93
C MET A 141 -0.20 -13.87 -4.46
N HIS A 142 0.75 -12.97 -4.19
CA HIS A 142 1.00 -12.48 -2.83
C HIS A 142 -0.20 -11.71 -2.27
N LYS A 143 -0.84 -10.85 -3.08
CA LYS A 143 -2.07 -10.15 -2.74
C LYS A 143 -3.15 -11.15 -2.33
N ASP A 144 -3.47 -12.10 -3.22
CA ASP A 144 -4.55 -13.07 -3.01
C ASP A 144 -4.33 -13.90 -1.74
N ASN A 145 -3.09 -14.35 -1.49
CA ASN A 145 -2.76 -15.05 -0.25
C ASN A 145 -2.87 -14.16 1.00
N THR A 146 -2.50 -12.88 0.91
CA THR A 146 -2.53 -11.95 2.05
C THR A 146 -3.95 -11.55 2.45
N ILE A 147 -4.84 -11.43 1.46
CA ILE A 147 -6.24 -11.04 1.68
C ILE A 147 -7.18 -12.24 1.82
N ALA A 148 -6.71 -13.48 1.64
CA ALA A 148 -7.54 -14.67 1.78
C ALA A 148 -8.32 -14.68 3.12
N GLY A 149 -9.64 -14.89 3.03
CA GLY A 149 -10.58 -14.87 4.15
C GLY A 149 -10.87 -13.48 4.71
N ASP A 150 -10.42 -12.40 4.05
CA ASP A 150 -10.65 -11.03 4.47
C ASP A 150 -11.80 -10.40 3.67
N GLU A 151 -13.03 -10.53 4.18
CA GLU A 151 -14.25 -10.10 3.48
C GLU A 151 -14.24 -8.64 2.97
N ILE A 152 -13.49 -7.75 3.63
CA ILE A 152 -13.35 -6.35 3.21
C ILE A 152 -12.32 -6.21 2.09
N LEU A 153 -11.17 -6.87 2.21
CA LEU A 153 -10.08 -6.71 1.26
C LEU A 153 -10.24 -7.57 0.01
N GLU A 154 -10.87 -8.75 0.11
CA GLU A 154 -11.17 -9.60 -1.06
C GLU A 154 -12.12 -8.90 -2.04
N SER A 155 -13.01 -8.04 -1.55
CA SER A 155 -13.94 -7.25 -2.36
C SER A 155 -13.40 -5.87 -2.74
N ALA A 156 -12.21 -5.48 -2.25
CA ALA A 156 -11.61 -4.20 -2.55
C ALA A 156 -10.95 -4.19 -3.94
N LYS A 157 -10.93 -3.02 -4.58
CA LYS A 157 -10.24 -2.82 -5.86
C LYS A 157 -8.79 -2.42 -5.60
N PHE A 158 -7.86 -3.31 -5.91
CA PHE A 158 -6.42 -3.05 -5.87
C PHE A 158 -5.96 -2.60 -7.26
N TYR A 159 -5.24 -1.48 -7.33
CA TYR A 159 -4.61 -0.99 -8.56
C TYR A 159 -3.11 -1.31 -8.45
N ILE A 160 -2.71 -2.39 -9.13
CA ILE A 160 -1.36 -2.96 -9.11
C ILE A 160 -0.72 -2.77 -10.47
#